data_AF-A0A819J915-F1
#
_entry.id   AF-A0A819J915-F1
#
_cell.length_a   1.000
_cell.length_b   1.000
_cell.length_c   1.000
_cell.angle_alpha   90.00
_cell.angle_beta   90.00
_cell.angle_gamma   90.00
#
_symmetry.space_group_name_H-M   'P 1'
#
loop_
_entity.id
_entity.type
_entity.pdbx_description
1 polymer ?
#
loop_
_entity_poly.entity_id
_entity_poly.type
_entity_poly.pdbx_seq_one_letter_code
_entity_poly.pdbx_strand_id
1 'polypeptide(L)'
;MICKFFTEEEIYRIDHYLGKEMVQNIIVLRFVNQILSRVWNRDSIAAVLIIFKEDIGTQGRDGYFDEFGIIRDVIQNHLMQILSIIAMEKSRSTKGEDIRDEKIKLLRSVAPIKIEDVVIGQYIGDKDSPDAEHQQDYLDDKGVPKDLTTLTFVQVVLSINNEHWDGVPFILRAGKALNEKKS
;
A
#
# COMPACT_ATOMS: atom_id res chain seq x y z
N MET A 1 7.04 21.30 -11.73
CA MET A 1 6.49 22.67 -11.67
C MET A 1 6.58 23.29 -10.27
N ILE A 2 6.76 22.53 -9.18
CA ILE A 2 7.02 23.05 -7.82
C ILE A 2 8.50 23.37 -7.58
N CYS A 3 9.42 22.53 -8.06
CA CYS A 3 10.87 22.70 -7.88
C CYS A 3 11.48 23.94 -8.57
N LYS A 4 10.66 24.74 -9.25
CA LYS A 4 11.06 26.07 -9.77
C LYS A 4 11.05 27.14 -8.67
N PHE A 5 10.31 26.90 -7.58
CA PHE A 5 10.07 27.87 -6.51
C PHE A 5 10.63 27.42 -5.16
N PHE A 6 10.77 26.11 -4.96
CA PHE A 6 11.26 25.51 -3.72
C PHE A 6 12.34 24.48 -4.03
N THR A 7 13.35 24.43 -3.17
CA THR A 7 14.32 23.34 -3.10
C THR A 7 13.66 22.10 -2.49
N GLU A 8 14.27 20.92 -2.65
CA GLU A 8 13.68 19.67 -2.13
C GLU A 8 13.65 19.63 -0.59
N GLU A 9 14.57 20.33 0.08
CA GLU A 9 14.60 20.47 1.55
C GLU A 9 13.42 21.29 2.11
N GLU A 10 12.79 22.10 1.26
CA GLU A 10 11.63 22.93 1.59
C GLU A 10 10.30 22.23 1.29
N ILE A 11 10.33 21.04 0.66
CA ILE A 11 9.12 20.34 0.19
C ILE A 11 8.84 19.11 1.07
N TYR A 12 7.77 19.19 1.86
CA TYR A 12 7.29 18.12 2.72
C TYR A 12 6.03 17.49 2.13
N ARG A 13 6.18 16.40 1.37
CA ARG A 13 5.06 15.66 0.80
C ARG A 13 4.51 14.70 1.84
N ILE A 14 3.22 14.80 2.12
CA ILE A 14 2.57 14.02 3.17
C ILE A 14 2.12 12.67 2.62
N ASP A 15 2.58 11.62 3.29
CA ASP A 15 1.90 10.35 3.37
C ASP A 15 1.69 10.07 4.87
N HIS A 16 0.44 10.13 5.33
CA HIS A 16 0.13 10.08 6.75
C HIS A 16 0.46 8.71 7.39
N TYR A 17 0.61 7.64 6.59
CA TYR A 17 1.03 6.34 7.11
C TYR A 17 2.46 6.37 7.67
N LEU A 18 3.32 7.24 7.15
CA LEU A 18 4.68 7.45 7.68
C LEU A 18 4.68 8.08 9.08
N GLY A 19 3.57 8.70 9.48
CA GLY A 19 3.37 9.24 10.83
C GLY A 19 2.89 8.21 11.86
N LYS A 20 2.51 6.99 11.44
CA LYS A 20 2.03 5.96 12.36
C LYS A 20 3.20 5.35 13.14
N GLU A 21 3.05 5.25 14.45
CA GLU A 21 4.08 4.72 15.36
C GLU A 21 4.59 3.33 14.94
N MET A 22 3.69 2.42 14.60
CA MET A 22 4.04 1.07 14.17
C MET A 22 4.86 1.05 12.87
N VAL A 23 4.61 1.98 11.95
CA VAL A 23 5.36 2.10 10.69
C VAL A 23 6.77 2.61 10.96
N GLN A 24 6.91 3.60 11.85
CA GLN A 24 8.22 4.12 12.26
C GLN A 24 9.06 3.07 12.99
N ASN A 25 8.41 2.23 13.81
CA ASN A 25 9.08 1.17 14.57
C ASN A 25 9.69 0.06 13.70
N ILE A 26 9.27 -0.11 12.44
CA ILE A 26 9.84 -1.14 11.54
C ILE A 26 11.35 -0.93 11.35
N ILE A 27 11.82 0.31 11.20
CA ILE A 27 13.25 0.61 11.02
C ILE A 27 14.05 0.17 12.25
N VAL A 28 13.53 0.47 13.44
CA VAL A 28 14.15 0.09 14.72
C VAL A 28 14.17 -1.43 14.86
N LEU A 29 13.03 -2.09 14.60
CA LEU A 29 12.90 -3.54 14.65
C LEU A 29 13.92 -4.25 13.75
N ARG A 30 14.06 -3.79 12.50
CA ARG A 30 14.94 -4.43 11.50
C ARG A 30 16.43 -4.22 11.80
N PHE A 31 16.85 -3.02 12.16
CA PHE A 31 18.27 -2.66 12.13
C PHE A 31 18.96 -2.57 13.48
N VAL A 32 18.20 -2.52 14.58
CA VAL A 32 18.74 -2.55 15.95
C VAL A 32 18.84 -3.98 16.47
N ASN A 33 17.93 -4.87 16.06
CA ASN A 33 17.89 -6.25 16.54
C ASN A 33 18.71 -7.18 15.64
N GLN A 34 19.83 -7.70 16.16
CA GLN A 34 20.73 -8.59 15.39
C GLN A 34 20.07 -9.89 14.90
N ILE A 35 19.12 -10.42 15.68
CA ILE A 35 18.39 -11.64 15.30
C ILE A 35 17.53 -11.35 14.07
N LEU A 36 16.68 -10.33 14.15
CA LEU A 36 15.79 -9.95 13.04
C LEU A 36 16.60 -9.56 11.81
N SER A 37 17.67 -8.78 11.96
CA SER A 37 18.49 -8.35 10.81
C SER A 37 19.08 -9.51 9.99
N ARG A 38 19.35 -10.67 10.63
CA ARG A 38 19.91 -11.85 9.96
C ARG A 38 18.88 -12.68 9.20
N VAL A 39 17.64 -12.71 9.68
CA VAL A 39 16.55 -13.52 9.10
C VAL A 39 15.62 -12.70 8.21
N TRP A 40 15.92 -11.41 7.99
CA TRP A 40 15.05 -10.52 7.23
C TRP A 40 15.29 -10.60 5.71
N ASN A 41 15.48 -11.77 5.12
CA ASN A 41 15.88 -11.93 3.71
C ASN A 41 15.22 -13.16 3.07
N ARG A 42 15.47 -13.35 1.77
CA ARG A 42 15.00 -14.49 0.97
C ARG A 42 15.32 -15.88 1.52
N ASP A 43 16.37 -16.04 2.32
CA ASP A 43 16.74 -17.35 2.88
C ASP A 43 15.83 -17.77 4.04
N SER A 44 15.12 -16.81 4.63
CA SER A 44 14.28 -17.01 5.82
C SER A 44 12.82 -16.61 5.63
N ILE A 45 12.53 -15.71 4.67
CA ILE A 45 11.19 -15.18 4.41
C ILE A 45 10.64 -15.81 3.13
N ALA A 46 9.53 -16.54 3.26
CA ALA A 46 8.84 -17.15 2.12
C ALA A 46 7.95 -16.16 1.35
N ALA A 47 7.35 -15.19 2.03
CA ALA A 47 6.49 -14.16 1.43
C ALA A 47 6.30 -12.98 2.39
N VAL A 48 5.99 -11.80 1.85
CA VAL A 48 5.59 -10.62 2.62
C VAL A 48 4.19 -10.19 2.20
N LEU A 49 3.32 -9.95 3.17
CA LEU A 49 1.94 -9.54 2.93
C LEU A 49 1.68 -8.19 3.63
N ILE A 50 1.30 -7.19 2.84
CA ILE A 50 0.97 -5.83 3.29
C ILE A 50 -0.51 -5.62 3.00
N ILE A 51 -1.30 -5.44 4.06
CA ILE A 51 -2.76 -5.45 3.99
C ILE A 51 -3.32 -4.11 4.45
N PHE A 52 -4.25 -3.56 3.69
CA PHE A 52 -5.16 -2.52 4.11
C PHE A 52 -6.60 -3.01 3.92
N LYS A 53 -7.41 -2.92 4.97
CA LYS A 53 -8.82 -3.27 4.96
C LYS A 53 -9.61 -2.18 5.65
N GLU A 54 -10.70 -1.80 5.01
CA GLU A 54 -11.77 -1.03 5.63
C GLU A 54 -13.03 -1.88 5.63
N ASP A 55 -13.72 -1.88 6.77
CA ASP A 55 -15.04 -2.49 6.95
C ASP A 55 -16.18 -1.59 6.50
N ILE A 56 -15.86 -0.36 6.11
CA ILE A 56 -16.77 0.60 5.53
C ILE A 56 -16.62 0.62 4.01
N GLY A 57 -17.70 0.95 3.32
CA GLY A 57 -17.70 1.22 1.88
C GLY A 57 -17.08 2.58 1.58
N THR A 58 -17.61 3.23 0.56
CA THR A 58 -17.18 4.55 0.07
C THR A 58 -18.00 5.71 0.65
N GLN A 59 -19.09 5.40 1.36
CA GLN A 59 -19.83 6.31 2.24
C GLN A 59 -20.26 7.63 1.57
N GLY A 60 -20.76 7.57 0.33
CA GLY A 60 -21.23 8.78 -0.39
C GLY A 60 -20.10 9.67 -0.90
N ARG A 61 -18.85 9.19 -0.91
CA ARG A 61 -17.69 9.87 -1.52
C ARG A 61 -17.32 9.32 -2.89
N ASP A 62 -18.24 8.57 -3.48
CA ASP A 62 -18.04 7.76 -4.67
C ASP A 62 -17.63 8.57 -5.89
N GLY A 63 -18.17 9.77 -6.07
CA GLY A 63 -17.75 10.67 -7.15
C GLY A 63 -16.28 11.09 -7.07
N TYR A 64 -15.69 11.15 -5.86
CA TYR A 64 -14.25 11.38 -5.70
C TYR A 64 -13.48 10.06 -5.87
N PHE A 65 -13.93 8.99 -5.23
CA PHE A 65 -13.24 7.69 -5.30
C PHE A 65 -13.20 7.12 -6.73
N ASP A 66 -14.22 7.40 -7.54
CA ASP A 66 -14.34 6.92 -8.91
C ASP A 66 -13.17 7.33 -9.82
N GLU A 67 -12.74 8.59 -9.75
CA GLU A 67 -11.64 9.08 -10.59
C GLU A 67 -10.30 8.37 -10.28
N PHE A 68 -10.15 7.83 -9.07
CA PHE A 68 -8.87 7.32 -8.56
C PHE A 68 -8.83 5.80 -8.40
N GLY A 69 -9.86 5.22 -7.77
CA GLY A 69 -9.92 3.81 -7.36
C GLY A 69 -8.89 3.42 -6.30
N ILE A 70 -9.02 2.20 -5.76
CA ILE A 70 -8.23 1.73 -4.60
C ILE A 70 -6.71 1.72 -4.86
N ILE A 71 -6.28 1.57 -6.12
CA ILE A 71 -4.86 1.58 -6.47
C ILE A 71 -4.23 2.94 -6.18
N ARG A 72 -4.89 4.02 -6.59
CA ARG A 72 -4.36 5.39 -6.39
C ARG A 72 -4.65 5.91 -5.00
N ASP A 73 -5.76 5.48 -4.40
CA ASP A 73 -6.17 5.87 -3.05
C ASP A 73 -5.18 5.34 -1.99
N VAL A 74 -4.76 4.07 -2.10
CA VAL A 74 -4.05 3.35 -1.02
C VAL A 74 -2.81 2.58 -1.46
N ILE A 75 -2.84 1.89 -2.61
CA ILE A 75 -1.71 1.05 -3.03
C ILE A 75 -0.49 1.93 -3.35
N GLN A 76 -0.65 2.88 -4.27
CA GLN A 76 0.44 3.67 -4.86
C GLN A 76 1.19 4.53 -3.83
N ASN A 77 0.50 4.97 -2.77
CA ASN A 77 1.04 5.79 -1.70
C ASN A 77 1.38 4.93 -0.47
N HIS A 78 0.42 4.67 0.41
CA HIS A 78 0.57 4.11 1.74
C HIS A 78 1.25 2.76 1.73
N LEU A 79 0.77 1.83 0.90
CA LEU A 79 1.33 0.48 0.89
C LEU A 79 2.71 0.43 0.23
N MET A 80 2.95 1.23 -0.81
CA MET A 80 4.28 1.37 -1.40
C MET A 80 5.27 2.04 -0.43
N GLN A 81 4.83 2.98 0.42
CA GLN A 81 5.66 3.55 1.48
C GLN A 81 6.02 2.48 2.53
N ILE A 82 5.04 1.70 2.99
CA ILE A 82 5.29 0.60 3.94
C ILE A 82 6.22 -0.46 3.33
N LEU A 83 5.97 -0.88 2.09
CA LEU A 83 6.84 -1.78 1.34
C LEU A 83 8.27 -1.25 1.32
N SER A 84 8.43 0.04 1.06
CA SER A 84 9.76 0.62 0.97
C SER A 84 10.53 0.54 2.30
N ILE A 85 9.85 0.72 3.42
CA ILE A 85 10.45 0.62 4.77
C ILE A 85 10.72 -0.84 5.16
N ILE A 86 9.87 -1.78 4.75
CA ILE A 86 10.03 -3.22 5.02
C ILE A 86 11.21 -3.80 4.22
N ALA A 87 11.39 -3.37 2.96
CA ALA A 87 12.30 -4.02 2.03
C ALA A 87 13.60 -3.25 1.74
N MET A 88 13.71 -1.96 2.09
CA MET A 88 14.96 -1.20 1.89
C MET A 88 16.14 -1.83 2.62
N GLU A 89 17.35 -1.59 2.13
CA GLU A 89 18.59 -1.95 2.83
C GLU A 89 18.80 -1.10 4.08
N LYS A 90 19.77 -1.49 4.91
CA LYS A 90 20.21 -0.66 6.03
C LYS A 90 20.86 0.62 5.50
N SER A 91 20.29 1.76 5.85
CA SER A 91 20.86 3.07 5.51
C SER A 91 22.18 3.32 6.25
N ARG A 92 23.05 4.14 5.66
CA ARG A 92 24.35 4.52 6.26
C ARG A 92 24.19 5.31 7.57
N SER A 93 23.08 6.02 7.75
CA SER A 93 22.71 6.71 8.98
C SER A 93 21.18 6.84 9.10
N THR A 94 20.70 7.40 10.21
CA THR A 94 19.28 7.68 10.45
C THR A 94 18.83 9.03 9.90
N LYS A 95 19.69 9.76 9.17
CA LYS A 95 19.30 11.00 8.49
C LYS A 95 18.23 10.71 7.43
N GLY A 96 17.27 11.62 7.29
CA GLY A 96 16.12 11.44 6.38
C GLY A 96 16.53 11.17 4.93
N GLU A 97 17.60 11.82 4.45
CA GLU A 97 18.12 11.63 3.09
C GLU A 97 18.68 10.22 2.88
N ASP A 98 19.46 9.72 3.83
CA ASP A 98 20.07 8.39 3.74
C ASP A 98 19.01 7.27 3.74
N ILE A 99 17.94 7.46 4.51
CA ILE A 99 16.79 6.55 4.51
C ILE A 99 16.03 6.67 3.18
N ARG A 100 15.83 7.90 2.67
CA ARG A 100 15.15 8.14 1.39
C ARG A 100 15.92 7.50 0.22
N ASP A 101 17.24 7.55 0.23
CA ASP A 101 18.08 6.95 -0.80
C ASP A 101 17.88 5.43 -0.89
N GLU A 102 17.86 4.73 0.25
CA GLU A 102 17.61 3.28 0.27
C GLU A 102 16.17 2.92 -0.11
N LYS A 103 15.17 3.74 0.27
CA LYS A 103 13.78 3.59 -0.20
C LYS A 103 13.69 3.72 -1.71
N ILE A 104 14.34 4.73 -2.31
CA ILE A 104 14.33 4.95 -3.77
C ILE A 104 15.06 3.82 -4.49
N LYS A 105 16.22 3.40 -4.00
CA LYS A 105 17.00 2.29 -4.58
C LYS A 105 16.16 1.00 -4.63
N LEU A 106 15.44 0.71 -3.54
CA LEU A 106 14.54 -0.43 -3.49
C LEU A 106 13.37 -0.28 -4.46
N LEU A 107 12.68 0.86 -4.47
CA LEU A 107 11.55 1.09 -5.40
C LEU A 107 11.95 0.97 -6.87
N ARG A 108 13.19 1.35 -7.24
CA ARG A 108 13.74 1.15 -8.59
C ARG A 108 13.99 -0.31 -8.94
N SER A 109 14.07 -1.19 -7.94
CA SER A 109 14.27 -2.62 -8.10
C SER A 109 12.94 -3.40 -8.18
N VAL A 110 11.80 -2.74 -7.96
CA VAL A 110 10.47 -3.36 -8.11
C VAL A 110 10.21 -3.60 -9.59
N ALA A 111 9.92 -4.85 -9.95
CA ALA A 111 9.58 -5.21 -11.32
C ALA A 111 8.26 -4.57 -11.77
N PRO A 112 8.11 -4.21 -13.06
CA PRO A 112 6.83 -3.77 -13.60
C PRO A 112 5.71 -4.80 -13.35
N ILE A 113 4.54 -4.32 -12.95
CA ILE A 113 3.38 -5.15 -12.65
C ILE A 113 2.81 -5.74 -13.95
N LYS A 114 2.53 -7.04 -13.96
CA LYS A 114 1.80 -7.70 -15.04
C LYS A 114 0.37 -7.98 -14.62
N ILE A 115 -0.55 -8.06 -15.58
CA ILE A 115 -1.97 -8.29 -15.30
C ILE A 115 -2.24 -9.66 -14.65
N GLU A 116 -1.42 -10.66 -14.95
CA GLU A 116 -1.48 -12.01 -14.37
C GLU A 116 -1.17 -12.04 -12.86
N ASP A 117 -0.48 -11.01 -12.35
CA ASP A 117 -0.12 -10.85 -10.94
C ASP A 117 -1.15 -10.03 -10.14
N VAL A 118 -2.27 -9.66 -10.78
CA VAL A 118 -3.27 -8.75 -10.21
C VAL A 118 -4.65 -9.43 -10.14
N VAL A 119 -5.24 -9.37 -8.95
CA VAL A 119 -6.66 -9.68 -8.74
C VAL A 119 -7.36 -8.39 -8.37
N ILE A 120 -8.47 -8.11 -9.05
CA ILE A 120 -9.28 -6.92 -8.85
C ILE A 120 -10.68 -7.30 -8.36
N GLY A 121 -11.35 -6.37 -7.71
CA GLY A 121 -12.73 -6.56 -7.27
C GLY A 121 -13.48 -5.24 -7.10
N GLN A 122 -14.79 -5.35 -7.19
CA GLN A 122 -15.76 -4.30 -6.86
C GLN A 122 -16.79 -4.93 -5.92
N TYR A 123 -17.05 -4.30 -4.77
CA TYR A 123 -17.97 -4.86 -3.78
C TYR A 123 -19.42 -4.70 -4.24
N ILE A 124 -20.24 -5.67 -3.86
CA ILE A 124 -21.71 -5.62 -3.93
C ILE A 124 -22.26 -5.69 -2.51
N GLY A 125 -23.48 -5.20 -2.32
CA GLY A 125 -24.12 -5.16 -1.02
C GLY A 125 -24.51 -6.54 -0.53
N ASP A 126 -24.26 -6.80 0.75
CA ASP A 126 -24.74 -7.97 1.46
C ASP A 126 -26.22 -7.77 1.84
N LYS A 127 -27.13 -8.36 1.05
CA LYS A 127 -28.58 -8.21 1.24
C LYS A 127 -29.09 -8.81 2.55
N ASP A 128 -28.31 -9.68 3.19
CA ASP A 128 -28.65 -10.29 4.48
C ASP A 128 -28.02 -9.53 5.67
N SER A 129 -27.21 -8.50 5.42
CA SER A 129 -26.59 -7.72 6.50
C SER A 129 -27.64 -6.99 7.32
N PRO A 130 -27.53 -6.96 8.66
CA PRO A 130 -28.39 -6.14 9.51
C PRO A 130 -28.09 -4.63 9.39
N ASP A 131 -26.94 -4.26 8.79
CA ASP A 131 -26.54 -2.88 8.56
C ASP A 131 -26.94 -2.43 7.15
N ALA A 132 -27.77 -1.39 7.07
CA ALA A 132 -28.25 -0.83 5.81
C ALA A 132 -27.12 -0.24 4.93
N GLU A 133 -25.98 0.12 5.52
CA GLU A 133 -24.80 0.56 4.76
C GLU A 133 -24.16 -0.61 4.01
N HIS A 134 -24.03 -1.77 4.66
CA HIS A 134 -23.46 -2.98 4.05
C HIS A 134 -24.37 -3.63 3.01
N GLN A 135 -25.67 -3.30 3.00
CA GLN A 135 -26.63 -3.78 1.99
C GLN A 135 -26.50 -3.09 0.62
N GLN A 136 -25.74 -2.01 0.53
CA GLN A 136 -25.62 -1.20 -0.68
C GLN A 136 -24.50 -1.70 -1.60
N ASP A 137 -24.81 -1.79 -2.90
CA ASP A 137 -23.79 -2.06 -3.90
C ASP A 137 -23.00 -0.79 -4.17
N TYR A 138 -21.74 -0.91 -4.59
CA TYR A 138 -20.93 0.25 -5.00
C TYR A 138 -21.63 1.08 -6.10
N LEU A 139 -22.37 0.42 -7.00
CA LEU A 139 -23.09 1.05 -8.11
C LEU A 139 -24.47 1.62 -7.73
N ASP A 140 -24.96 1.36 -6.52
CA ASP A 140 -26.26 1.86 -6.05
C ASP A 140 -26.18 3.31 -5.55
N ASP A 141 -24.98 3.88 -5.41
CA ASP A 141 -24.80 5.24 -4.91
C ASP A 141 -25.18 6.31 -5.95
N LYS A 142 -25.70 7.44 -5.45
CA LYS A 142 -26.17 8.56 -6.25
C LYS A 142 -25.00 9.23 -6.96
N GLY A 143 -24.95 9.06 -8.28
CA GLY A 143 -23.98 9.73 -9.15
C GLY A 143 -22.92 8.80 -9.74
N VAL A 144 -22.97 7.50 -9.44
CA VAL A 144 -22.10 6.49 -10.02
C VAL A 144 -22.71 5.96 -11.34
N PRO A 145 -22.00 6.01 -12.48
CA PRO A 145 -22.43 5.35 -13.70
C PRO A 145 -22.58 3.84 -13.49
N LYS A 146 -23.65 3.23 -14.01
CA LYS A 146 -23.92 1.79 -13.79
C LYS A 146 -22.96 0.84 -14.52
N ASP A 147 -22.16 1.37 -15.44
CA ASP A 147 -21.16 0.65 -16.24
C ASP A 147 -19.73 0.86 -15.71
N LEU A 148 -19.60 1.51 -14.56
CA LEU A 148 -18.32 1.90 -14.00
C LEU A 148 -17.52 0.69 -13.47
N THR A 149 -16.29 0.55 -13.97
CA THR A 149 -15.38 -0.55 -13.59
C THR A 149 -14.38 -0.16 -12.50
N THR A 150 -14.72 0.80 -11.64
CA THR A 150 -13.81 1.28 -10.59
C THR A 150 -13.57 0.21 -9.54
N LEU A 151 -12.28 0.05 -9.20
CA LEU A 151 -11.82 -1.01 -8.32
C LEU A 151 -11.93 -0.57 -6.86
N THR A 152 -12.71 -1.31 -6.08
CA THR A 152 -12.81 -1.14 -4.62
C THR A 152 -11.94 -2.13 -3.85
N PHE A 153 -11.41 -3.14 -4.54
CA PHE A 153 -10.48 -4.13 -4.03
C PHE A 153 -9.39 -4.44 -5.05
N VAL A 154 -8.14 -4.54 -4.60
CA VAL A 154 -7.02 -5.05 -5.39
C VAL A 154 -6.11 -5.90 -4.51
N GLN A 155 -5.65 -7.02 -5.07
CA GLN A 155 -4.46 -7.70 -4.64
C GLN A 155 -3.45 -7.69 -5.79
N VAL A 156 -2.22 -7.28 -5.51
CA VAL A 156 -1.11 -7.33 -6.47
C VAL A 156 0.08 -8.04 -5.86
N VAL A 157 0.72 -8.91 -6.65
CA VAL A 157 2.00 -9.53 -6.30
C VAL A 157 3.12 -8.74 -6.98
N LEU A 158 4.07 -8.27 -6.18
CA LEU A 158 5.28 -7.60 -6.66
C LEU A 158 6.49 -8.51 -6.47
N SER A 159 7.41 -8.41 -7.43
CA SER A 159 8.75 -8.98 -7.34
C SER A 159 9.78 -7.86 -7.17
N ILE A 160 10.76 -8.08 -6.30
CA ILE A 160 11.85 -7.12 -6.03
C ILE A 160 13.15 -7.73 -6.56
N ASN A 161 13.68 -7.15 -7.62
CA ASN A 161 14.85 -7.66 -8.34
C ASN A 161 16.15 -7.17 -7.68
N ASN A 162 16.45 -7.71 -6.49
CA ASN A 162 17.73 -7.53 -5.83
C ASN A 162 18.15 -8.82 -5.09
N GLU A 163 19.40 -8.88 -4.66
CA GLU A 163 19.95 -10.08 -3.99
C GLU A 163 19.16 -10.46 -2.74
N HIS A 164 18.67 -9.47 -2.00
CA HIS A 164 18.05 -9.63 -0.69
C HIS A 164 16.64 -10.25 -0.76
N TRP A 165 15.90 -9.97 -1.83
CA TRP A 165 14.49 -10.33 -1.99
C TRP A 165 14.17 -11.15 -3.24
N ASP A 166 15.16 -11.51 -4.04
CA ASP A 166 14.95 -12.33 -5.24
C ASP A 166 14.23 -13.66 -4.90
N GLY A 167 13.15 -13.92 -5.63
CA GLY A 167 12.25 -15.05 -5.42
C GLY A 167 11.19 -14.87 -4.33
N VAL A 168 11.21 -13.79 -3.54
CA VAL A 168 10.22 -13.54 -2.47
C VAL A 168 9.05 -12.71 -3.01
N PRO A 169 7.81 -13.23 -3.00
CA PRO A 169 6.64 -12.46 -3.40
C PRO A 169 6.23 -11.44 -2.34
N PHE A 170 6.02 -10.19 -2.77
CA PHE A 170 5.43 -9.13 -1.98
C PHE A 170 3.98 -8.91 -2.38
N ILE A 171 3.05 -9.33 -1.55
CA ILE A 171 1.62 -9.26 -1.82
C ILE A 171 1.08 -7.98 -1.16
N LEU A 172 0.56 -7.06 -1.95
CA LEU A 172 -0.17 -5.89 -1.44
C LEU A 172 -1.66 -6.12 -1.67
N ARG A 173 -2.44 -6.02 -0.61
CA ARG A 173 -3.89 -6.20 -0.65
C ARG A 173 -4.56 -4.98 -0.04
N ALA A 174 -5.41 -4.31 -0.79
CA ALA A 174 -6.21 -3.19 -0.30
C ALA A 174 -7.66 -3.36 -0.72
N GLY A 175 -8.60 -3.04 0.18
CA GLY A 175 -9.99 -2.91 -0.21
C GLY A 175 -10.89 -2.28 0.84
N LYS A 176 -12.07 -1.87 0.38
CA LYS A 176 -13.20 -1.34 1.15
C LYS A 176 -14.34 -2.37 1.22
N ALA A 177 -15.27 -2.17 2.14
CA ALA A 177 -16.39 -3.08 2.41
C ALA A 177 -15.93 -4.52 2.71
N LEU A 178 -14.87 -4.66 3.51
CA LEU A 178 -14.32 -5.95 3.93
C LEU A 178 -14.82 -6.32 5.34
N ASN A 179 -14.44 -7.50 5.81
CA ASN A 179 -14.97 -8.05 7.07
C ASN A 179 -14.42 -7.39 8.35
N GLU A 180 -13.44 -6.49 8.27
CA GLU A 180 -12.86 -5.78 9.42
C GLU A 180 -12.03 -4.57 8.95
N LYS A 181 -11.87 -3.57 9.81
CA LYS A 181 -10.83 -2.54 9.67
C LYS A 181 -9.47 -3.03 10.15
N LYS A 182 -8.47 -3.05 9.26
CA LYS A 182 -7.11 -3.53 9.59
C LYS A 182 -6.06 -2.90 8.67
N SER A 183 -4.96 -2.40 9.24
CA SER A 183 -3.80 -1.88 8.52
C SER A 183 -2.51 -2.23 9.24
#